data_AF-A0A2U8YLV6-F1
#
_entry.id   AF-A0A2U8YLV6-F1
#
_cell.length_a   1.000
_cell.length_b   1.000
_cell.length_c   1.000
_cell.angle_alpha   90.00
_cell.angle_beta   90.00
_cell.angle_gamma   90.00
#
_symmetry.space_group_name_H-M   'P 1'
#
loop_
_entity.id
_entity.type
_entity.pdbx_description
1 polymer ?
#
loop_
_entity_poly.entity_id
_entity_poly.type
_entity_poly.pdbx_seq_one_letter_code
_entity_poly.pdbx_strand_id
1 'polypeptide(L)'
;MKLKNGLLLFFLFVECVFFKVDSKCVKGCDIALASYYVMPLVELPTIKNYMQSKIVTNSSDVLNRYNKVLVTIHGNIFSYFRINIPFPCECIGGEFLGHVFEYTTKKGDTYDLIANDYYVSLTSVELLKKFNSYDPNHIPAKAKVNVTVNCSCGNNQISKDYGLFITYPLRSTDSLEKIANEAKLDEGLIQNFNPDVNFSRGSGIVFFPGRDKNGEYAPLYPRTGFAKGAAVGISIAG
;
A
#
# COMPACT_ATOMS: atom_id res chain seq x y z
N MET A 1 26.11 -75.67 -16.95
CA MET A 1 24.96 -75.06 -17.64
C MET A 1 24.86 -73.61 -17.19
N LYS A 2 24.97 -72.66 -18.12
CA LYS A 2 25.05 -71.21 -17.87
C LYS A 2 23.72 -70.67 -17.37
N LEU A 3 23.71 -69.79 -16.37
CA LEU A 3 22.71 -68.72 -16.27
C LEU A 3 23.40 -67.43 -15.79
N LYS A 4 23.45 -66.45 -16.70
CA LYS A 4 23.86 -65.06 -16.44
C LYS A 4 22.70 -64.36 -15.72
N ASN A 5 22.90 -63.90 -14.50
CA ASN A 5 22.00 -62.91 -13.89
C ASN A 5 22.71 -61.57 -13.90
N GLY A 6 22.38 -60.77 -14.92
CA GLY A 6 22.77 -59.37 -15.02
C GLY A 6 22.06 -58.58 -13.93
N LEU A 7 22.84 -57.97 -13.05
CA LEU A 7 22.37 -57.01 -12.05
C LEU A 7 22.01 -55.72 -12.77
N LEU A 8 20.72 -55.50 -13.03
CA LEU A 8 20.18 -54.23 -13.53
C LEU A 8 20.34 -53.16 -12.43
N LEU A 9 21.29 -52.24 -12.63
CA LEU A 9 21.38 -50.99 -11.87
C LEU A 9 20.30 -50.04 -12.39
N PHE A 10 19.19 -49.94 -11.67
CA PHE A 10 18.18 -48.91 -11.87
C PHE A 10 18.70 -47.60 -11.26
N PHE A 11 19.27 -46.71 -12.07
CA PHE A 11 19.56 -45.33 -11.67
C PHE A 11 18.23 -44.57 -11.57
N LEU A 12 17.69 -44.43 -10.36
CA LEU A 12 16.64 -43.48 -10.06
C LEU A 12 17.23 -42.05 -10.15
N PHE A 13 17.17 -41.45 -11.33
CA PHE A 13 17.32 -40.00 -11.48
C PHE A 13 16.12 -39.34 -10.80
N VAL A 14 16.29 -38.95 -9.54
CA VAL A 14 15.39 -38.02 -8.87
C VAL A 14 15.67 -36.66 -9.48
N GLU A 15 14.97 -36.33 -10.56
CA GLU A 15 14.90 -34.96 -11.05
C GLU A 15 14.13 -34.14 -10.02
N CYS A 16 14.87 -33.54 -9.08
CA CYS A 16 14.37 -32.41 -8.32
C CYS A 16 14.13 -31.26 -9.33
N VAL A 17 12.92 -31.20 -9.87
CA VAL A 17 12.41 -30.00 -10.54
C VAL A 17 12.26 -28.94 -9.47
N PHE A 18 13.35 -28.21 -9.21
CA PHE A 18 13.29 -26.96 -8.45
C PHE A 18 12.49 -25.98 -9.28
N PHE A 19 11.18 -25.88 -9.01
CA PHE A 19 10.38 -24.75 -9.45
C PHE A 19 11.02 -23.50 -8.83
N LYS A 20 11.83 -22.78 -9.61
CA LYS A 20 12.25 -21.42 -9.26
C LYS A 20 11.00 -20.57 -9.30
N VAL A 21 10.41 -20.34 -8.13
CA VAL A 21 9.42 -19.28 -7.96
C VAL A 21 10.21 -17.99 -7.82
N ASP A 22 10.29 -17.22 -8.90
CA ASP A 22 10.98 -15.93 -8.88
C ASP A 22 10.14 -14.92 -8.10
N SER A 23 10.68 -14.43 -6.97
CA SER A 23 10.01 -13.40 -6.18
C SER A 23 10.13 -12.03 -6.86
N LYS A 24 9.00 -11.37 -7.10
CA LYS A 24 8.94 -9.98 -7.59
C LYS A 24 9.32 -8.95 -6.53
N CYS A 25 9.19 -9.30 -5.24
CA CYS A 25 9.68 -8.50 -4.14
C CYS A 25 10.36 -9.39 -3.09
N VAL A 26 11.30 -8.82 -2.33
CA VAL A 26 11.96 -9.49 -1.19
C VAL A 26 11.59 -8.83 0.13
N LYS A 27 11.48 -7.49 0.12
CA LYS A 27 11.09 -6.67 1.25
C LYS A 27 10.21 -5.53 0.77
N GLY A 28 9.39 -4.99 1.66
CA GLY A 28 8.70 -3.74 1.43
C GLY A 28 9.42 -2.56 2.08
N CYS A 29 8.65 -1.60 2.57
CA CYS A 29 9.09 -0.37 3.21
C CYS A 29 8.25 -0.11 4.46
N ASP A 30 8.80 0.65 5.41
CA ASP A 30 8.19 0.79 6.74
C ASP A 30 6.78 1.38 6.69
N ILE A 31 6.49 2.21 5.69
CA ILE A 31 5.26 2.97 5.58
C ILE A 31 4.88 3.24 4.12
N ALA A 32 3.58 3.13 3.84
CA ALA A 32 2.88 3.68 2.68
C ALA A 32 1.67 4.49 3.16
N LEU A 33 1.04 5.24 2.27
CA LEU A 33 -0.16 6.04 2.57
C LEU A 33 -1.34 5.55 1.73
N ALA A 34 -2.48 5.27 2.36
CA ALA A 34 -3.73 4.99 1.66
C ALA A 34 -4.52 6.29 1.51
N SER A 35 -4.90 6.65 0.28
CA SER A 35 -5.76 7.81 0.03
C SER A 35 -7.23 7.43 0.19
N TYR A 36 -7.74 7.54 1.41
CA TYR A 36 -9.11 7.15 1.76
C TYR A 36 -10.08 8.27 1.44
N TYR A 37 -11.01 8.05 0.52
CA TYR A 37 -12.09 8.99 0.19
C TYR A 37 -13.21 8.91 1.24
N VAL A 38 -13.51 10.02 1.91
CA VAL A 38 -14.45 10.04 3.02
C VAL A 38 -15.88 10.15 2.49
N MET A 39 -16.61 9.05 2.51
CA MET A 39 -18.03 9.03 2.13
C MET A 39 -18.90 9.76 3.16
N PRO A 40 -20.07 10.27 2.76
CA PRO A 40 -21.06 10.82 3.69
C PRO A 40 -21.39 9.84 4.82
N LEU A 41 -21.60 10.36 6.03
CA LEU A 41 -21.98 9.60 7.22
C LEU A 41 -20.90 8.62 7.76
N VAL A 42 -19.71 8.57 7.13
CA VAL A 42 -18.58 7.80 7.64
C VAL A 42 -17.70 8.67 8.53
N GLU A 43 -17.61 8.30 9.81
CA GLU A 43 -16.81 9.01 10.80
C GLU A 43 -15.39 8.44 10.93
N LEU A 44 -14.47 9.27 11.44
CA LEU A 44 -13.06 8.88 11.64
C LEU A 44 -12.88 7.58 12.45
N PRO A 45 -13.59 7.31 13.55
CA PRO A 45 -13.44 6.05 14.29
C PRO A 45 -13.74 4.82 13.45
N THR A 46 -14.73 4.89 12.55
CA THR A 46 -15.07 3.81 11.62
C THR A 46 -13.93 3.56 10.63
N ILE A 47 -13.38 4.63 10.05
CA ILE A 47 -12.24 4.53 9.13
C ILE A 47 -11.02 3.93 9.83
N LYS A 48 -10.74 4.35 11.07
CA LYS A 48 -9.63 3.81 11.88
C LYS A 48 -9.82 2.33 12.19
N ASN A 49 -11.06 1.90 12.44
CA ASN A 49 -11.36 0.50 12.66
C ASN A 49 -11.13 -0.35 11.40
N TYR A 50 -11.46 0.17 10.21
CA TYR A 50 -11.15 -0.52 8.94
C TYR A 50 -9.65 -0.57 8.68
N MET A 51 -8.94 0.54 8.92
CA MET A 51 -7.53 0.70 8.58
C MET A 51 -6.60 0.48 9.78
N GLN A 52 -7.02 -0.32 10.76
CA GLN A 52 -6.25 -0.59 11.96
C GLN A 52 -4.97 -1.35 11.60
N SER A 53 -3.82 -0.86 12.08
CA SER A 53 -2.52 -1.48 11.84
C SER A 53 -1.55 -1.20 12.98
N LYS A 54 -0.31 -1.70 12.89
CA LYS A 54 0.75 -1.33 13.85
C LYS A 54 1.09 0.18 13.84
N ILE A 55 0.71 0.91 12.78
CA ILE A 55 0.96 2.36 12.65
C ILE A 55 -0.25 3.17 13.10
N VAL A 56 -1.44 2.78 12.63
CA VAL A 56 -2.71 3.43 12.99
C VAL A 56 -3.32 2.72 14.18
N THR A 57 -3.14 3.35 15.35
CA THR A 57 -3.69 2.90 16.64
C THR A 57 -4.93 3.71 17.03
N ASN A 58 -5.44 3.50 18.23
CA ASN A 58 -6.60 4.23 18.77
C ASN A 58 -6.35 5.76 18.91
N SER A 59 -5.11 6.24 18.88
CA SER A 59 -4.80 7.68 18.83
C SER A 59 -4.96 8.24 17.41
N SER A 60 -5.45 9.47 17.29
CA SER A 60 -5.55 10.19 15.99
C SER A 60 -4.28 10.99 15.67
N ASP A 61 -3.31 11.05 16.58
CA ASP A 61 -2.09 11.86 16.42
C ASP A 61 -1.30 11.51 15.16
N VAL A 62 -1.22 10.22 14.85
CA VAL A 62 -0.53 9.73 13.65
C VAL A 62 -1.25 10.19 12.39
N LEU A 63 -2.58 10.07 12.32
CA LEU A 63 -3.36 10.54 11.17
C LEU A 63 -3.25 12.07 11.02
N ASN A 64 -3.34 12.82 12.11
CA ASN A 64 -3.28 14.28 12.10
C ASN A 64 -1.97 14.81 11.48
N ARG A 65 -0.86 14.10 11.70
CA ARG A 65 0.45 14.47 11.14
C ARG A 65 0.51 14.37 9.61
N TYR A 66 -0.20 13.42 9.01
CA TYR A 66 -0.29 13.24 7.55
C TYR A 66 -1.44 14.06 6.93
N ASN A 67 -2.32 14.64 7.74
CA ASN A 67 -3.54 15.34 7.32
C ASN A 67 -3.72 16.70 8.01
N LYS A 68 -2.62 17.48 8.14
CA LYS A 68 -2.56 18.71 8.98
C LYS A 68 -3.69 19.71 8.76
N VAL A 69 -4.27 19.78 7.55
CA VAL A 69 -5.34 20.73 7.18
C VAL A 69 -6.74 20.16 7.40
N LEU A 70 -6.94 18.85 7.21
CA LEU A 70 -8.27 18.25 7.10
C LEU A 70 -8.85 17.78 8.45
N VAL A 71 -8.02 17.64 9.49
CA VAL A 71 -8.45 17.10 10.81
C VAL A 71 -8.39 18.17 11.94
N THR A 72 -7.93 19.38 11.64
CA THR A 72 -7.67 20.42 12.64
C THR A 72 -8.85 21.36 12.92
N ILE A 73 -9.90 21.34 12.11
CA ILE A 73 -11.11 22.14 12.37
C ILE A 73 -12.07 21.33 13.25
N HIS A 74 -11.91 21.45 14.57
CA HIS A 74 -12.76 20.83 15.60
C HIS A 74 -12.78 19.29 15.64
N GLY A 75 -11.78 18.62 15.07
CA GLY A 75 -11.67 17.15 15.08
C GLY A 75 -12.66 16.43 14.16
N ASN A 76 -13.37 17.17 13.30
CA ASN A 76 -14.31 16.63 12.33
C ASN A 76 -13.60 16.35 11.00
N ILE A 77 -14.03 15.28 10.32
CA ILE A 77 -13.60 14.98 8.95
C ILE A 77 -14.69 15.42 7.98
N PHE A 78 -14.31 16.14 6.94
CA PHE A 78 -15.22 16.56 5.89
C PHE A 78 -15.48 15.43 4.89
N SER A 79 -16.75 15.12 4.66
CA SER A 79 -17.14 14.23 3.56
C SER A 79 -16.71 14.78 2.22
N TYR A 80 -16.50 13.89 1.26
CA TYR A 80 -16.03 14.15 -0.11
C TYR A 80 -14.57 14.61 -0.23
N PHE A 81 -13.80 14.58 0.86
CA PHE A 81 -12.35 14.79 0.85
C PHE A 81 -11.60 13.48 1.02
N ARG A 82 -10.30 13.50 0.68
CA ARG A 82 -9.39 12.37 0.88
C ARG A 82 -8.52 12.60 2.11
N ILE A 83 -8.29 11.55 2.89
CA ILE A 83 -7.30 11.55 3.97
C ILE A 83 -6.22 10.51 3.69
N ASN A 84 -4.98 10.84 4.00
CA ASN A 84 -3.85 9.93 3.90
C ASN A 84 -3.72 9.12 5.19
N ILE A 85 -3.94 7.82 5.10
CA ILE A 85 -3.86 6.89 6.22
C ILE A 85 -2.56 6.11 6.12
N PRO A 86 -1.62 6.28 7.06
CA PRO A 86 -0.36 5.55 7.01
C PRO A 86 -0.55 4.10 7.39
N PHE A 87 0.07 3.19 6.64
CA PHE A 87 0.02 1.76 6.90
C PHE A 87 1.34 1.07 6.52
N PRO A 88 1.64 -0.10 7.08
CA PRO A 88 2.84 -0.86 6.72
C PRO A 88 2.81 -1.27 5.25
N CYS A 89 3.97 -1.40 4.61
CA CYS A 89 4.03 -1.95 3.26
C CYS A 89 4.95 -3.16 3.25
N GLU A 90 4.38 -4.36 3.17
CA GLU A 90 5.12 -5.61 3.19
C GLU A 90 5.22 -6.26 1.80
N CYS A 91 6.19 -7.14 1.62
CA CYS A 91 6.21 -8.05 0.47
C CYS A 91 5.39 -9.30 0.83
N ILE A 92 4.24 -9.49 0.17
CA ILE A 92 3.31 -10.58 0.44
C ILE A 92 3.61 -11.74 -0.50
N GLY A 93 4.04 -12.86 0.08
CA GLY A 93 4.30 -14.11 -0.66
C GLY A 93 5.39 -14.01 -1.73
N GLY A 94 6.26 -13.00 -1.67
CA GLY A 94 7.26 -12.74 -2.71
C GLY A 94 6.68 -12.13 -4.00
N GLU A 95 5.38 -11.88 -4.07
CA GLU A 95 4.69 -11.57 -5.34
C GLU A 95 4.36 -10.08 -5.52
N PHE A 96 3.94 -9.41 -4.46
CA PHE A 96 3.52 -8.01 -4.56
C PHE A 96 3.68 -7.28 -3.23
N LEU A 97 3.72 -5.95 -3.33
CA LEU A 97 3.77 -5.06 -2.17
C LEU A 97 2.35 -4.72 -1.72
N GLY A 98 2.06 -4.92 -0.45
CA GLY A 98 0.76 -4.62 0.14
C GLY A 98 0.74 -4.81 1.64
N HIS A 99 -0.44 -4.60 2.21
CA HIS A 99 -0.77 -4.92 3.59
C HIS A 99 -2.11 -5.67 3.65
N VAL A 100 -2.23 -6.59 4.59
CA VAL A 100 -3.47 -7.33 4.84
C VAL A 100 -4.11 -6.78 6.11
N PHE A 101 -5.13 -5.96 5.95
CA PHE A 101 -6.00 -5.54 7.05
C PHE A 101 -6.98 -6.66 7.42
N GLU A 102 -7.51 -6.63 8.64
CA GLU A 102 -8.55 -7.55 9.08
C GLU A 102 -9.88 -6.78 9.24
N TYR A 103 -10.94 -7.28 8.60
CA TYR A 103 -12.29 -6.77 8.77
C TYR A 103 -13.21 -7.84 9.36
N THR A 104 -13.98 -7.49 10.38
CA THR A 104 -15.02 -8.39 10.93
C THR A 104 -16.37 -8.08 10.32
N THR A 105 -16.96 -9.04 9.62
CA THR A 105 -18.20 -8.85 8.88
C THR A 105 -19.42 -8.70 9.78
N LYS A 106 -20.38 -7.91 9.31
CA LYS A 106 -21.73 -7.79 9.81
C LYS A 106 -22.68 -8.64 8.96
N LYS A 107 -23.89 -8.85 9.46
CA LYS A 107 -24.92 -9.57 8.71
C LYS A 107 -25.28 -8.76 7.46
N GLY A 108 -25.17 -9.38 6.29
CA GLY A 108 -25.50 -8.77 5.00
C GLY A 108 -24.30 -8.20 4.24
N ASP A 109 -23.10 -8.24 4.82
CA ASP A 109 -21.90 -7.78 4.12
C ASP A 109 -21.58 -8.68 2.92
N THR A 110 -21.14 -8.05 1.84
CA THR A 110 -20.65 -8.69 0.63
C THR A 110 -19.23 -8.21 0.34
N TYR A 111 -18.48 -8.93 -0.50
CA TYR A 111 -17.17 -8.43 -0.94
C TYR A 111 -17.26 -7.11 -1.70
N ASP A 112 -18.37 -6.84 -2.37
CA ASP A 112 -18.60 -5.58 -3.07
C ASP A 112 -18.71 -4.41 -2.07
N LEU A 113 -19.55 -4.55 -1.04
CA LEU A 113 -19.67 -3.55 0.04
C LEU A 113 -18.34 -3.32 0.75
N ILE A 114 -17.61 -4.40 1.05
CA ILE A 114 -16.31 -4.30 1.71
C ILE A 114 -15.33 -3.54 0.81
N ALA A 115 -15.24 -3.89 -0.48
CA ALA A 115 -14.26 -3.28 -1.38
C ALA A 115 -14.61 -1.83 -1.72
N ASN A 116 -15.86 -1.56 -2.10
CA ASN A 116 -16.26 -0.32 -2.76
C ASN A 116 -16.84 0.73 -1.80
N ASP A 117 -17.45 0.30 -0.68
CA ASP A 117 -18.05 1.21 0.30
C ASP A 117 -17.18 1.37 1.55
N TYR A 118 -16.68 0.26 2.11
CA TYR A 118 -15.94 0.30 3.38
C TYR A 118 -14.47 0.64 3.18
N TYR A 119 -13.84 0.07 2.16
CA TYR A 119 -12.44 0.37 1.81
C TYR A 119 -12.34 1.31 0.61
N VAL A 120 -13.46 1.84 0.10
CA VAL A 120 -13.51 2.88 -0.94
C VAL A 120 -12.54 2.65 -2.09
N SER A 121 -12.55 1.40 -2.59
CA SER A 121 -11.75 0.90 -3.72
C SER A 121 -10.23 0.88 -3.49
N LEU A 122 -9.77 0.93 -2.23
CA LEU A 122 -8.38 0.61 -1.84
C LEU A 122 -8.04 -0.88 -2.01
N THR A 123 -9.06 -1.73 -2.03
CA THR A 123 -9.02 -3.16 -2.37
C THR A 123 -9.99 -3.43 -3.51
N SER A 124 -9.95 -4.63 -4.08
CA SER A 124 -10.92 -5.08 -5.09
C SER A 124 -11.62 -6.37 -4.65
N VAL A 125 -12.76 -6.67 -5.29
CA VAL A 125 -13.49 -7.92 -5.06
C VAL A 125 -12.63 -9.12 -5.44
N GLU A 126 -11.78 -9.01 -6.46
CA GLU A 126 -10.87 -10.07 -6.90
C GLU A 126 -9.82 -10.37 -5.83
N LEU A 127 -9.24 -9.35 -5.20
CA LEU A 127 -8.32 -9.53 -4.07
C LEU A 127 -9.01 -10.17 -2.87
N LEU A 128 -10.23 -9.71 -2.54
CA LEU A 128 -11.01 -10.30 -1.46
C LEU A 128 -11.31 -11.78 -1.72
N LYS A 129 -11.76 -12.15 -2.92
CA LYS A 129 -11.99 -13.54 -3.32
C LYS A 129 -10.70 -14.38 -3.31
N LYS A 130 -9.57 -13.79 -3.69
CA LYS A 130 -8.28 -14.49 -3.78
C LYS A 130 -7.71 -14.83 -2.39
N PHE A 131 -7.87 -13.94 -1.41
CA PHE A 131 -7.23 -14.05 -0.10
C PHE A 131 -8.17 -14.48 1.03
N ASN A 132 -9.39 -14.90 0.69
CA ASN A 132 -10.37 -15.42 1.64
C ASN A 132 -11.03 -16.69 1.10
N SER A 133 -11.36 -17.61 2.00
CA SER A 133 -11.94 -18.92 1.66
C SER A 133 -13.47 -18.95 1.76
N TYR A 134 -14.14 -17.81 1.95
CA TYR A 134 -15.60 -17.76 2.10
C TYR A 134 -16.29 -17.79 0.73
N ASP A 135 -17.50 -18.35 0.69
CA ASP A 135 -18.36 -18.24 -0.49
C ASP A 135 -18.66 -16.75 -0.75
N PRO A 136 -18.33 -16.21 -1.94
CA PRO A 136 -18.59 -14.81 -2.27
C PRO A 136 -20.06 -14.39 -2.17
N ASN A 137 -20.99 -15.34 -2.29
CA ASN A 137 -22.42 -15.09 -2.19
C ASN A 137 -22.96 -15.23 -0.74
N HIS A 138 -22.18 -15.84 0.16
CA HIS A 138 -22.59 -16.16 1.52
C HIS A 138 -21.44 -15.99 2.51
N ILE A 139 -21.02 -14.74 2.72
CA ILE A 139 -20.02 -14.44 3.74
C ILE A 139 -20.70 -14.51 5.13
N PRO A 140 -20.23 -15.35 6.07
CA PRO A 140 -20.84 -15.44 7.39
C PRO A 140 -20.72 -14.12 8.15
N ALA A 141 -21.67 -13.82 9.04
CA ALA A 141 -21.51 -12.72 9.97
C ALA A 141 -20.43 -13.04 11.02
N LYS A 142 -19.72 -12.02 11.51
CA LYS A 142 -18.58 -12.12 12.43
C LYS A 142 -17.39 -12.91 11.87
N ALA A 143 -17.34 -13.11 10.56
CA ALA A 143 -16.20 -13.69 9.88
C ALA A 143 -15.06 -12.66 9.80
N LYS A 144 -13.82 -13.13 9.94
CA LYS A 144 -12.63 -12.30 9.73
C LYS A 144 -12.23 -12.38 8.27
N VAL A 145 -12.33 -11.25 7.57
CA VAL A 145 -11.98 -11.09 6.17
C VAL A 145 -10.62 -10.41 6.07
N ASN A 146 -9.70 -11.02 5.32
CA ASN A 146 -8.44 -10.46 4.91
C ASN A 146 -8.68 -9.43 3.81
N VAL A 147 -8.40 -8.15 4.09
CA VAL A 147 -8.57 -7.06 3.14
C VAL A 147 -7.19 -6.59 2.69
N THR A 148 -6.83 -6.92 1.45
CA THR A 148 -5.49 -6.65 0.92
C THR A 148 -5.48 -5.30 0.21
N VAL A 149 -4.62 -4.38 0.67
CA VAL A 149 -4.39 -3.07 0.04
C VAL A 149 -2.97 -3.02 -0.48
N ASN A 150 -2.82 -2.77 -1.78
CA ASN A 150 -1.49 -2.68 -2.40
C ASN A 150 -0.78 -1.38 -2.00
N CYS A 151 0.54 -1.39 -2.07
CA CYS A 151 1.39 -0.23 -1.85
C CYS A 151 2.57 -0.22 -2.82
N SER A 152 3.31 0.88 -2.85
CA SER A 152 4.56 1.01 -3.58
C SER A 152 5.65 1.50 -2.64
N CYS A 153 6.89 1.04 -2.85
CA CYS A 153 8.08 1.51 -2.18
C CYS A 153 9.01 2.29 -3.11
N GLY A 154 8.48 2.74 -4.25
CA GLY A 154 9.24 3.48 -5.27
C GLY A 154 9.99 2.60 -6.27
N ASN A 155 10.57 3.27 -7.27
CA ASN A 155 11.33 2.63 -8.34
C ASN A 155 12.54 3.52 -8.68
N ASN A 156 13.73 3.02 -8.40
CA ASN A 156 14.98 3.76 -8.60
C ASN A 156 15.33 4.05 -10.07
N GLN A 157 14.69 3.35 -11.02
CA GLN A 157 14.83 3.62 -12.46
C GLN A 157 14.03 4.86 -12.88
N ILE A 158 13.01 5.24 -12.10
CA ILE A 158 12.19 6.43 -12.35
C ILE A 158 12.75 7.61 -11.56
N SER A 159 12.91 7.46 -10.24
CA SER A 159 13.52 8.49 -9.40
C SER A 159 13.99 7.93 -8.06
N LYS A 160 15.07 8.49 -7.53
CA LYS A 160 15.61 8.19 -6.19
C LYS A 160 15.10 9.16 -5.12
N ASP A 161 14.37 10.21 -5.51
CA ASP A 161 13.91 11.27 -4.62
C ASP A 161 12.61 10.91 -3.87
N TYR A 162 12.01 9.75 -4.19
CA TYR A 162 10.72 9.34 -3.66
C TYR A 162 10.77 7.88 -3.15
N GLY A 163 10.55 7.71 -1.85
CA GLY A 163 10.51 6.44 -1.12
C GLY A 163 9.24 6.21 -0.30
N LEU A 164 8.34 7.19 -0.26
CA LEU A 164 7.03 7.10 0.36
C LEU A 164 5.98 7.33 -0.71
N PHE A 165 5.01 6.43 -0.84
CA PHE A 165 3.99 6.48 -1.89
C PHE A 165 2.57 6.45 -1.32
N ILE A 166 1.68 7.11 -2.05
CA ILE A 166 0.24 7.09 -1.84
C ILE A 166 -0.38 6.04 -2.76
N THR A 167 -1.14 5.10 -2.19
CA THR A 167 -2.09 4.23 -2.89
C THR A 167 -3.37 5.00 -3.12
N TYR A 168 -3.69 5.32 -4.38
CA TYR A 168 -4.77 6.22 -4.74
C TYR A 168 -5.78 5.57 -5.69
N PRO A 169 -6.96 5.18 -5.19
CA PRO A 169 -8.06 4.73 -6.06
C PRO A 169 -8.61 5.91 -6.85
N LEU A 170 -8.53 5.85 -8.18
CA LEU A 170 -9.09 6.85 -9.09
C LEU A 170 -10.61 6.89 -9.00
N ARG A 171 -11.17 8.09 -9.11
CA ARG A 171 -12.61 8.37 -9.19
C ARG A 171 -12.91 9.15 -10.47
N SER A 172 -14.18 9.19 -10.86
CA SER A 172 -14.63 9.85 -12.11
C SER A 172 -14.26 11.33 -12.24
N THR A 173 -13.96 12.00 -11.12
CA THR A 173 -13.56 13.41 -11.08
C THR A 173 -12.06 13.64 -11.20
N ASP A 174 -11.27 12.57 -11.13
CA ASP A 174 -9.81 12.63 -11.12
C ASP A 174 -9.25 12.77 -12.54
N SER A 175 -8.09 13.42 -12.65
CA SER A 175 -7.28 13.51 -13.86
C SER A 175 -5.81 13.60 -13.45
N LEU A 176 -4.90 13.29 -14.37
CA LEU A 176 -3.45 13.39 -14.12
C LEU A 176 -3.07 14.81 -13.68
N GLU A 177 -3.55 15.82 -14.42
CA GLU A 177 -3.36 17.24 -14.11
C GLU A 177 -3.80 17.61 -12.69
N LYS A 178 -5.01 17.21 -12.27
CA LYS A 178 -5.53 17.53 -10.92
C LYS A 178 -4.67 16.91 -9.82
N ILE A 179 -4.31 15.63 -9.99
CA ILE A 179 -3.48 14.90 -9.03
C ILE A 179 -2.08 15.53 -8.95
N ALA A 180 -1.48 15.85 -10.10
CA ALA A 180 -0.16 16.48 -10.19
C ALA A 180 -0.14 17.86 -9.53
N ASN A 181 -1.15 18.68 -9.80
CA ASN A 181 -1.30 20.01 -9.20
C ASN A 181 -1.47 19.94 -7.68
N GLU A 182 -2.29 19.02 -7.17
CA GLU A 182 -2.49 18.84 -5.73
C GLU A 182 -1.20 18.34 -5.04
N ALA A 183 -0.51 17.38 -5.65
CA ALA A 183 0.76 16.86 -5.14
C ALA A 183 1.92 17.87 -5.28
N LYS A 184 1.81 18.85 -6.20
CA LYS A 184 2.92 19.70 -6.66
C LYS A 184 4.05 18.84 -7.23
N LEU A 185 3.70 17.96 -8.15
CA LEU A 185 4.60 17.07 -8.89
C LEU A 185 4.40 17.28 -10.39
N ASP A 186 5.41 16.89 -11.17
CA ASP A 186 5.29 16.84 -12.62
C ASP A 186 4.34 15.70 -13.06
N GLU A 187 3.51 15.96 -14.06
CA GLU A 187 2.58 14.96 -14.62
C GLU A 187 3.32 13.76 -15.20
N GLY A 188 4.41 14.00 -15.92
CA GLY A 188 5.24 12.95 -16.52
C GLY A 188 5.89 12.06 -15.46
N LEU A 189 6.32 12.62 -14.32
CA LEU A 189 6.79 11.83 -13.18
C LEU A 189 5.71 10.86 -12.66
N ILE A 190 4.49 11.36 -12.44
CA ILE A 190 3.38 10.53 -11.95
C ILE A 190 3.00 9.47 -13.00
N GLN A 191 2.95 9.82 -14.27
CA GLN A 191 2.67 8.88 -15.36
C GLN A 191 3.75 7.79 -15.47
N ASN A 192 5.03 8.13 -15.27
CA ASN A 192 6.12 7.16 -15.32
C ASN A 192 6.02 6.10 -14.21
N PHE A 193 5.52 6.46 -13.03
CA PHE A 193 5.23 5.49 -11.95
C PHE A 193 4.00 4.61 -12.24
N ASN A 194 3.14 5.01 -13.19
CA ASN A 194 1.90 4.33 -13.54
C ASN A 194 1.81 4.14 -15.06
N PRO A 195 2.76 3.38 -15.65
CA PRO A 195 2.74 3.16 -17.10
C PRO A 195 1.40 2.56 -17.50
N ASP A 196 0.87 2.99 -18.65
CA ASP A 196 -0.37 2.49 -19.26
C ASP A 196 -1.68 2.84 -18.51
N VAL A 197 -1.62 3.64 -17.44
CA VAL A 197 -2.83 4.07 -16.74
C VAL A 197 -3.44 5.32 -17.38
N ASN A 198 -4.72 5.23 -17.73
CA ASN A 198 -5.57 6.40 -18.00
C ASN A 198 -6.14 6.95 -16.68
N PHE A 199 -5.61 8.07 -16.21
CA PHE A 199 -6.02 8.72 -14.97
C PHE A 199 -7.46 9.22 -14.97
N SER A 200 -8.05 9.44 -16.15
CA SER A 200 -9.44 9.86 -16.32
C SER A 200 -10.43 8.70 -16.47
N ARG A 201 -9.98 7.44 -16.31
CA ARG A 201 -10.84 6.24 -16.41
C ARG A 201 -11.88 6.18 -15.28
N GLY A 202 -11.60 6.83 -14.16
CA GLY A 202 -12.50 6.89 -13.00
C GLY A 202 -12.52 5.64 -12.11
N SER A 203 -11.58 4.72 -12.32
CA SER A 203 -11.44 3.49 -11.53
C SER A 203 -10.03 2.89 -11.61
N GLY A 204 -9.70 2.02 -10.66
CA GLY A 204 -8.38 1.42 -10.49
C GLY A 204 -7.48 2.24 -9.57
N ILE A 205 -6.30 1.70 -9.27
CA ILE A 205 -5.36 2.27 -8.30
C ILE A 205 -4.13 2.81 -9.03
N VAL A 206 -3.66 3.99 -8.63
CA VAL A 206 -2.37 4.55 -9.02
C VAL A 206 -1.50 4.79 -7.80
N PHE A 207 -0.20 4.86 -8.01
CA PHE A 207 0.80 5.14 -6.99
C PHE A 207 1.60 6.39 -7.35
N PHE A 208 1.68 7.35 -6.45
CA PHE A 208 2.53 8.53 -6.63
C PHE A 208 3.19 8.95 -5.32
N PRO A 209 4.28 9.73 -5.37
CA PRO A 209 4.99 10.14 -4.17
C PRO A 209 4.08 10.84 -3.14
N GLY A 210 4.23 10.43 -1.89
CA GLY A 210 3.56 11.02 -0.73
C GLY A 210 4.51 11.84 0.13
N ARG A 211 3.95 12.83 0.84
CA ARG A 211 4.68 13.63 1.82
C ARG A 211 4.67 12.96 3.18
N ASP A 212 5.77 13.09 3.90
CA ASP A 212 5.92 12.60 5.26
C ASP A 212 5.13 13.47 6.27
N LYS A 213 5.24 13.13 7.56
CA LYS A 213 4.65 13.89 8.67
C LYS A 213 5.08 15.37 8.75
N ASN A 214 6.18 15.74 8.10
CA ASN A 214 6.68 17.12 8.06
C ASN A 214 6.11 17.88 6.86
N GLY A 215 5.59 17.18 5.85
CA GLY A 215 5.12 17.77 4.60
C GLY A 215 6.15 17.66 3.47
N GLU A 216 7.19 16.85 3.65
CA GLU A 216 8.32 16.73 2.73
C GLU A 216 8.30 15.40 1.99
N TYR A 217 8.83 15.37 0.77
CA TYR A 217 9.03 14.11 0.05
C TYR A 217 10.22 13.34 0.64
N ALA A 218 9.98 12.09 1.03
CA ALA A 218 11.01 11.22 1.57
C ALA A 218 11.80 10.57 0.42
N PRO A 219 13.14 10.59 0.41
CA PRO A 219 13.94 9.93 -0.62
C PRO A 219 13.86 8.40 -0.52
N LEU A 220 14.07 7.72 -1.65
CA LEU A 220 14.03 6.25 -1.73
C LEU A 220 15.07 5.59 -0.82
N TYR A 221 16.27 6.18 -0.80
CA TYR A 221 17.34 5.80 0.10
C TYR A 221 17.49 6.91 1.13
N PRO A 222 17.41 6.60 2.44
CA PRO A 222 17.73 7.56 3.47
C PRO A 222 19.10 8.14 3.16
N ARG A 223 19.22 9.46 3.11
CA ARG A 223 20.53 10.11 2.99
C ARG A 223 21.31 9.71 4.24
N THR A 224 22.23 8.76 4.11
CA THR A 224 23.21 8.47 5.15
C THR A 224 24.10 9.70 5.27
N GLY A 225 23.78 10.57 6.22
CA GLY A 225 24.43 11.85 6.41
C GLY A 225 24.56 12.13 7.89
N PHE A 226 25.80 12.04 8.36
CA PHE A 226 26.38 12.65 9.55
C PHE A 226 25.47 13.63 10.29
N ALA A 227 25.40 13.44 11.61
CA ALA A 227 24.79 14.36 12.56
C ALA A 227 24.97 15.82 12.11
N LYS A 228 23.85 16.50 11.86
CA LYS A 228 23.80 17.97 11.84
C LYS A 228 24.22 18.44 13.23
N GLY A 229 25.52 18.59 13.47
CA GLY A 229 26.03 18.81 14.82
C GLY A 229 27.56 18.79 14.91
N ALA A 230 28.26 19.39 13.96
CA ALA A 230 29.65 19.80 14.15
C ALA A 230 29.89 21.08 13.35
N ALA A 231 29.41 22.21 13.88
CA ALA A 231 30.01 23.48 13.55
C ALA A 231 31.42 23.45 14.17
N VAL A 232 32.42 23.06 13.39
CA VAL A 232 33.81 23.31 13.73
C VAL A 232 34.00 24.82 13.59
N GLY A 233 33.83 25.53 14.70
CA GLY A 233 34.23 26.92 14.80
C GLY A 233 35.74 26.98 14.66
N ILE A 234 36.22 27.48 13.53
CA ILE A 234 37.61 27.87 13.41
C ILE A 234 37.72 29.24 14.08
N SER A 235 38.07 29.24 15.36
CA SER A 235 38.58 30.44 16.02
C SER A 235 39.94 30.75 15.43
N ILE A 236 40.03 31.81 14.64
CA ILE A 236 41.30 32.45 14.31
C ILE A 236 41.60 33.41 15.46
N ALA A 237 42.63 33.10 16.23
CA ALA A 237 43.19 33.98 17.25
C ALA A 237 44.68 34.16 16.96
N GLY A 238 45.13 35.42 16.97
CA GLY A 238 46.55 35.82 16.99
C GLY A 238 47.16 36.11 15.65
#